data_AF-A0A849WNC7-F1
#
_entry.id   AF-A0A849WNC7-F1
#
_cell.length_a   1.000
_cell.length_b   1.000
_cell.length_c   1.000
_cell.angle_alpha   90.00
_cell.angle_beta   90.00
_cell.angle_gamma   90.00
#
_symmetry.space_group_name_H-M   'P 1'
#
loop_
_entity.id
_entity.type
_entity.pdbx_description
1 polymer ?
#
loop_
_entity_poly.entity_id
_entity_poly.type
_entity_poly.pdbx_seq_one_letter_code
_entity_poly.pdbx_strand_id
1 'polypeptide(L)'
;MINLLVTIVFLLLNTRIIQASELDLTNVVSECLTRDWMSVTCEFEKNQKYIPGAISRNVGQPLYMLPRIITQLAEDMKKMNGPRTTCSNSSESKMNLLSLTSMIQHAVKTRKLSSCKAACMATCLSSTLIKYDISNSSMQTPCRILEDQKGGCAEFATFSVYFARQLGLNADVAYDGNNPHNFMKIEIEKKEYYMEPQRTRCQFFEKY
;
A
#
# COMPACT_ATOMS: atom_id res chain seq x y z
N MET A 1 -39.46 6.68 -34.07
CA MET A 1 -39.42 6.38 -32.63
C MET A 1 -38.40 5.32 -32.22
N ILE A 2 -37.98 4.38 -33.09
CA ILE A 2 -37.01 3.32 -32.75
C ILE A 2 -35.58 3.85 -32.54
N ASN A 3 -35.17 4.89 -33.29
CA ASN A 3 -33.81 5.46 -33.19
C ASN A 3 -33.51 6.24 -31.89
N LEU A 4 -34.52 6.63 -31.12
CA LEU A 4 -34.29 7.33 -29.84
C LEU A 4 -34.02 6.34 -28.70
N LEU A 5 -34.64 5.16 -28.76
CA LEU A 5 -34.51 4.10 -27.75
C LEU A 5 -33.14 3.43 -27.80
N VAL A 6 -32.58 3.20 -28.99
CA VAL A 6 -31.25 2.59 -29.16
C VAL A 6 -30.14 3.48 -28.60
N THR A 7 -30.25 4.81 -28.78
CA THR A 7 -29.27 5.78 -28.29
C THR A 7 -29.29 5.91 -26.76
N ILE A 8 -30.48 5.86 -26.15
CA ILE A 8 -30.62 5.88 -24.67
C ILE A 8 -30.06 4.60 -24.05
N VAL A 9 -30.28 3.44 -24.67
CA VAL A 9 -29.72 2.16 -24.21
C VAL A 9 -28.19 2.16 -24.32
N PHE A 10 -27.61 2.72 -25.39
CA PHE A 10 -26.14 2.86 -25.52
C PHE A 10 -25.53 3.84 -24.50
N LEU A 11 -26.23 4.92 -24.16
CA LEU A 11 -25.80 5.87 -23.11
C LEU A 11 -25.86 5.25 -21.71
N LEU A 12 -26.86 4.41 -21.44
CA LEU A 12 -27.01 3.71 -20.15
C LEU A 12 -26.08 2.48 -20.02
N LEU A 13 -25.64 1.89 -21.13
CA LEU A 13 -24.66 0.80 -21.12
C LEU A 13 -23.22 1.30 -20.93
N ASN A 14 -22.89 2.51 -21.40
CA ASN A 14 -21.57 3.11 -21.20
C ASN A 14 -21.30 3.57 -19.76
N THR A 15 -22.33 3.87 -18.96
CA THR A 15 -22.13 4.28 -17.56
C THR A 15 -21.87 3.12 -16.60
N ARG A 16 -22.09 1.87 -17.02
CA ARG A 16 -21.87 0.68 -16.18
C ARG A 16 -20.48 0.06 -16.31
N ILE A 17 -19.68 0.49 -17.28
CA ILE A 17 -18.37 -0.13 -17.56
C ILE A 17 -17.22 0.56 -16.78
N ILE A 18 -17.45 1.70 -16.12
CA ILE A 18 -16.41 2.50 -15.44
C ILE A 18 -16.36 2.29 -13.90
N GLN A 19 -17.28 1.51 -13.30
CA GLN A 19 -17.49 1.57 -11.84
C GLN A 19 -16.59 0.72 -10.94
N ALA A 20 -15.62 -0.03 -11.47
CA ALA A 20 -14.77 -0.90 -10.63
C ALA A 20 -13.51 -0.22 -10.09
N SER A 21 -12.99 0.83 -10.74
CA SER A 21 -11.77 1.52 -10.30
C SER A 21 -12.03 2.76 -9.42
N GLU A 22 -13.21 3.38 -9.52
CA GLU A 22 -13.55 4.60 -8.78
C GLU A 22 -13.90 4.35 -7.30
N LEU A 23 -14.43 3.17 -6.96
CA LEU A 23 -14.96 2.88 -5.62
C LEU A 23 -13.86 2.86 -4.55
N ASP A 24 -12.70 2.27 -4.85
CA ASP A 24 -11.61 2.10 -3.88
C ASP A 24 -10.70 3.35 -3.78
N LEU A 25 -10.57 4.16 -4.84
CA LEU A 25 -9.91 5.48 -4.75
C LEU A 25 -10.73 6.47 -3.92
N THR A 26 -12.06 6.40 -3.98
CA THR A 26 -12.96 7.19 -3.12
C THR A 26 -12.77 6.85 -1.63
N ASN A 27 -12.54 5.57 -1.32
CA ASN A 27 -12.21 5.13 0.05
C ASN A 27 -10.85 5.69 0.49
N VAL A 28 -9.83 5.65 -0.36
CA VAL A 28 -8.52 6.27 -0.06
C VAL A 28 -8.65 7.77 0.21
N VAL A 29 -9.45 8.48 -0.58
CA VAL A 29 -9.70 9.91 -0.36
C VAL A 29 -10.34 10.14 1.00
N SER A 30 -11.42 9.42 1.30
CA SER A 30 -12.19 9.61 2.54
C SER A 30 -11.46 9.17 3.81
N GLU A 31 -10.81 8.00 3.79
CA GLU A 31 -10.16 7.39 4.96
C GLU A 31 -8.74 7.89 5.20
N CYS A 32 -8.03 8.29 4.15
CA CYS A 32 -6.63 8.69 4.25
C CYS A 32 -6.43 10.17 3.90
N LEU A 33 -6.93 10.66 2.77
CA LEU A 33 -6.62 12.05 2.37
C LEU A 33 -7.43 13.09 3.15
N THR A 34 -8.65 12.80 3.59
CA THR A 34 -9.49 13.73 4.36
C THR A 34 -9.48 13.48 5.87
N ARG A 35 -8.83 12.41 6.34
CA ARG A 35 -8.67 12.13 7.76
C ARG A 35 -8.02 13.32 8.48
N ASP A 36 -8.49 13.60 9.69
CA ASP A 36 -7.87 14.59 10.56
C ASP A 36 -6.54 14.04 11.13
N TRP A 37 -5.48 14.20 10.34
CA TRP A 37 -4.13 13.80 10.73
C TRP A 37 -3.56 14.62 11.88
N MET A 38 -4.15 15.77 12.22
CA MET A 38 -3.65 16.58 13.32
C MET A 38 -3.97 15.94 14.66
N SER A 39 -5.13 15.28 14.79
CA SER A 39 -5.53 14.52 15.98
C SER A 39 -4.94 13.10 16.06
N VAL A 40 -4.36 12.58 14.98
CA VAL A 40 -3.69 11.26 15.01
C VAL A 40 -2.44 11.31 15.89
N THR A 41 -2.40 10.44 16.90
CA THR A 41 -1.22 10.20 17.74
C THR A 41 -0.31 9.16 17.08
N CYS A 42 1.00 9.42 17.10
CA CYS A 42 2.02 8.44 16.71
C CYS A 42 2.42 7.63 17.94
N GLU A 43 2.07 6.34 17.96
CA GLU A 43 2.32 5.44 19.08
C GLU A 43 3.67 4.75 18.89
N PHE A 44 4.65 5.10 19.73
CA PHE A 44 5.99 4.50 19.71
C PHE A 44 6.11 3.43 20.78
N GLU A 45 6.04 2.17 20.36
CA GLU A 45 6.08 1.00 21.23
C GLU A 45 7.52 0.66 21.62
N LYS A 46 7.92 1.18 22.78
CA LYS A 46 9.25 0.95 23.36
C LYS A 46 9.34 -0.48 23.91
N ASN A 47 10.43 -1.17 23.60
CA ASN A 47 10.71 -2.54 24.07
C ASN A 47 9.74 -3.62 23.60
N GLN A 48 8.70 -3.30 22.83
CA GLN A 48 7.86 -4.30 22.19
C GLN A 48 8.50 -4.69 20.87
N LYS A 49 8.64 -6.00 20.69
CA LYS A 49 9.00 -6.57 19.40
C LYS A 49 7.76 -6.49 18.51
N TYR A 50 7.92 -5.99 17.29
CA TYR A 50 6.92 -6.18 16.26
C TYR A 50 6.68 -7.68 16.11
N ILE A 51 5.42 -8.09 16.28
CA ILE A 51 4.98 -9.46 16.03
C ILE A 51 4.02 -9.34 14.84
N PRO A 52 4.33 -9.97 13.70
CA PRO A 52 3.43 -10.04 12.56
C PRO A 52 2.03 -10.44 13.02
N GLY A 53 1.10 -9.50 12.93
CA GLY A 53 -0.25 -9.70 13.41
C GLY A 53 -1.00 -10.56 12.39
N ALA A 54 -1.54 -11.69 12.83
CA ALA A 54 -2.48 -12.49 12.05
C ALA A 54 -3.67 -11.62 11.62
N ILE A 55 -3.62 -11.06 10.41
CA ILE A 55 -4.81 -10.57 9.74
C ILE A 55 -5.57 -11.83 9.36
N SER A 56 -6.55 -12.16 10.20
CA SER A 56 -7.67 -13.06 9.93
C SER A 56 -7.33 -14.23 8.99
N ARG A 57 -6.83 -15.33 9.58
CA ARG A 57 -6.81 -16.67 8.97
C ARG A 57 -8.24 -17.24 8.71
N ASN A 58 -9.23 -16.40 8.40
CA ASN A 58 -10.61 -16.81 8.14
C ASN A 58 -11.02 -16.67 6.66
N VAL A 59 -10.06 -16.69 5.74
CA VAL A 59 -10.35 -17.05 4.34
C VAL A 59 -9.42 -18.21 3.98
N GLY A 60 -10.05 -19.35 3.69
CA GLY A 60 -9.45 -20.67 3.82
C GLY A 60 -8.22 -20.92 2.95
N GLN A 61 -7.29 -21.67 3.55
CA GLN A 61 -6.63 -22.89 3.06
C GLN A 61 -5.17 -22.92 3.54
N PRO A 62 -4.76 -23.95 4.30
CA PRO A 62 -3.37 -24.18 4.67
C PRO A 62 -2.64 -24.92 3.55
N LEU A 63 -1.32 -24.70 3.47
CA LEU A 63 -0.30 -25.48 2.76
C LEU A 63 0.18 -24.96 1.40
N TYR A 64 1.51 -25.03 1.27
CA TYR A 64 2.38 -24.85 0.10
C TYR A 64 2.84 -23.41 -0.22
N MET A 65 4.03 -23.04 0.27
CA MET A 65 5.24 -23.01 -0.57
C MET A 65 6.53 -23.02 0.27
N LEU A 66 7.27 -24.13 0.11
CA LEU A 66 8.56 -24.50 0.73
C LEU A 66 9.76 -23.74 0.07
N PRO A 67 11.00 -23.83 0.60
CA PRO A 67 12.03 -22.78 0.72
C PRO A 67 12.73 -22.29 -0.55
N ARG A 68 12.30 -22.69 -1.75
CA ARG A 68 12.93 -22.26 -3.02
C ARG A 68 12.59 -20.81 -3.40
N ILE A 69 11.48 -20.28 -2.91
CA ILE A 69 11.13 -18.86 -3.10
C ILE A 69 11.98 -17.97 -2.19
N ILE A 70 12.33 -18.42 -0.98
CA ILE A 70 12.97 -17.57 0.03
C ILE A 70 14.38 -17.14 -0.41
N THR A 71 15.14 -18.01 -1.07
CA THR A 71 16.49 -17.68 -1.56
C THR A 71 16.47 -16.78 -2.80
N GLN A 72 15.53 -17.02 -3.72
CA GLN A 72 15.35 -16.16 -4.90
C GLN A 72 14.79 -14.79 -4.49
N LEU A 73 13.86 -14.75 -3.54
CA LEU A 73 13.27 -13.53 -2.97
C LEU A 73 14.33 -12.71 -2.23
N ALA A 74 15.21 -13.35 -1.44
CA ALA A 74 16.29 -12.65 -0.75
C ALA A 74 17.35 -12.07 -1.73
N GLU A 75 17.68 -12.78 -2.82
CA GLU A 75 18.58 -12.28 -3.85
C GLU A 75 17.95 -11.20 -4.74
N ASP A 76 16.67 -11.32 -5.06
CA ASP A 76 15.92 -10.35 -5.86
C ASP A 76 15.64 -9.07 -5.04
N MET A 77 15.39 -9.19 -3.73
CA MET A 77 15.31 -8.05 -2.81
C MET A 77 16.66 -7.34 -2.64
N LYS A 78 17.79 -8.07 -2.66
CA LYS A 78 19.15 -7.48 -2.66
C LYS A 78 19.49 -6.77 -3.97
N LYS A 79 18.96 -7.23 -5.11
CA LYS A 79 19.14 -6.60 -6.43
C LYS A 79 18.18 -5.43 -6.68
N MET A 80 17.12 -5.28 -5.88
CA MET A 80 16.13 -4.20 -5.96
C MET A 80 16.38 -3.10 -4.92
N ASN A 81 17.55 -2.44 -4.99
CA ASN A 81 17.71 -1.12 -4.37
C ASN A 81 16.85 -0.10 -5.14
N GLY A 82 15.56 -0.06 -4.79
CA GLY A 82 14.53 0.80 -5.35
C GLY A 82 13.37 0.01 -5.97
N PRO A 83 12.09 0.32 -5.63
CA PRO A 83 10.97 -0.23 -6.37
C PRO A 83 11.08 0.26 -7.82
N ARG A 84 11.25 -0.67 -8.77
CA ARG A 84 11.17 -0.36 -10.21
C ARG A 84 9.78 0.21 -10.50
N THR A 85 9.75 1.43 -11.00
CA THR A 85 8.54 2.20 -11.38
C THR A 85 7.99 1.82 -12.75
N THR A 86 8.38 0.67 -13.31
CA THR A 86 7.92 0.26 -14.63
C THR A 86 6.47 -0.19 -14.55
N CYS A 87 5.56 0.78 -14.69
CA CYS A 87 4.18 0.52 -15.07
C CYS A 87 4.20 -0.11 -16.48
N SER A 88 3.31 -1.08 -16.74
CA SER A 88 3.04 -1.48 -18.12
C SER A 88 2.48 -0.27 -18.90
N ASN A 89 2.46 -0.32 -20.24
CA ASN A 89 2.13 0.83 -21.11
C ASN A 89 0.70 1.41 -20.95
N SER A 90 -0.08 1.05 -19.94
CA SER A 90 -1.31 1.75 -19.59
C SER A 90 -0.96 3.15 -19.05
N SER A 91 -1.16 4.18 -19.87
CA SER A 91 -0.99 5.58 -19.48
C SER A 91 -1.80 5.93 -18.23
N GLU A 92 -2.96 5.28 -18.04
CA GLU A 92 -3.90 5.53 -16.96
C GLU A 92 -3.36 5.18 -15.56
N SER A 93 -2.87 3.97 -15.33
CA SER A 93 -2.36 3.54 -14.01
C SER A 93 -1.17 4.37 -13.55
N LYS A 94 -0.31 4.74 -14.49
CA LYS A 94 0.81 5.66 -14.24
C LYS A 94 0.30 7.05 -13.86
N MET A 95 -0.68 7.58 -14.58
CA MET A 95 -1.30 8.87 -14.26
C MET A 95 -2.02 8.85 -12.92
N ASN A 96 -2.71 7.77 -12.58
CA ASN A 96 -3.38 7.60 -11.30
C ASN A 96 -2.38 7.53 -10.15
N LEU A 97 -1.27 6.81 -10.30
CA LEU A 97 -0.20 6.75 -9.30
C LEU A 97 0.46 8.12 -9.09
N LEU A 98 0.72 8.87 -10.16
CA LEU A 98 1.26 10.23 -10.09
C LEU A 98 0.27 11.22 -9.47
N SER A 99 -1.01 11.11 -9.80
CA SER A 99 -2.09 11.92 -9.23
C SER A 99 -2.21 11.66 -7.73
N LEU A 100 -2.26 10.40 -7.31
CA LEU A 100 -2.28 10.02 -5.90
C LEU A 100 -1.03 10.50 -5.16
N THR A 101 0.15 10.35 -5.77
CA THR A 101 1.41 10.89 -5.23
C THR A 101 1.33 12.40 -5.00
N SER A 102 0.80 13.14 -5.98
CA SER A 102 0.65 14.60 -5.88
C SER A 102 -0.33 15.00 -4.79
N MET A 103 -1.47 14.30 -4.68
CA MET A 103 -2.47 14.54 -3.65
C MET A 103 -1.91 14.32 -2.24
N ILE A 104 -1.14 13.25 -2.02
CA ILE A 104 -0.57 12.96 -0.69
C ILE A 104 0.52 13.96 -0.33
N GLN A 105 1.38 14.35 -1.28
CA GLN A 105 2.44 15.33 -1.06
C GLN A 105 1.83 16.69 -0.73
N HIS A 106 0.77 17.08 -1.45
CA HIS A 106 0.02 18.29 -1.14
C HIS A 106 -0.62 18.22 0.25
N ALA A 107 -1.28 17.11 0.61
CA ALA A 107 -1.90 16.93 1.92
C ALA A 107 -0.88 17.04 3.07
N VAL A 108 0.27 16.37 2.95
CA VAL A 108 1.36 16.41 3.94
C VAL A 108 1.93 17.81 4.07
N LYS A 109 2.20 18.49 2.95
CA LYS A 109 2.79 19.84 2.93
C LYS A 109 1.82 20.89 3.49
N THR A 110 0.58 20.91 3.02
CA THR A 110 -0.42 21.92 3.41
C THR A 110 -0.78 21.81 4.88
N ARG A 111 -0.89 20.58 5.41
CA ARG A 111 -1.19 20.34 6.84
C ARG A 111 0.03 20.32 7.73
N LYS A 112 1.24 20.47 7.16
CA LYS A 112 2.52 20.41 7.88
C LYS A 112 2.65 19.16 8.75
N LEU A 113 2.32 18.00 8.17
CA LEU A 113 2.38 16.74 8.91
C LEU A 113 3.83 16.41 9.29
N SER A 114 4.03 15.94 10.52
CA SER A 114 5.32 15.43 10.96
C SER A 114 5.71 14.15 10.20
N SER A 115 6.99 13.77 10.25
CA SER A 115 7.48 12.56 9.59
C SER A 115 6.70 11.31 10.00
N CYS A 116 6.33 11.17 11.28
CA CYS A 116 5.55 10.03 11.75
C CYS A 116 4.12 10.03 11.16
N LYS A 117 3.47 11.19 11.08
CA LYS A 117 2.12 11.30 10.47
C LYS A 117 2.16 11.06 8.96
N ALA A 118 3.20 11.52 8.28
CA ALA A 118 3.43 11.22 6.88
C ALA A 118 3.63 9.71 6.64
N ALA A 119 4.38 9.03 7.51
CA ALA A 119 4.54 7.58 7.48
C ALA A 119 3.20 6.85 7.67
N CYS A 120 2.40 7.28 8.65
CA CYS A 120 1.09 6.70 8.89
C CYS A 120 0.11 6.94 7.75
N MET A 121 0.21 8.08 7.04
CA MET A 121 -0.54 8.30 5.81
C MET A 121 -0.15 7.28 4.74
N ALA A 122 1.14 7.02 4.54
CA ALA A 122 1.59 6.01 3.57
C ALA A 122 1.05 4.60 3.90
N THR A 123 1.04 4.22 5.17
CA THR A 123 0.44 2.96 5.64
C THR A 123 -1.10 2.93 5.53
N CYS A 124 -1.78 4.06 5.72
CA CYS A 124 -3.21 4.17 5.46
C CYS A 124 -3.51 3.85 3.99
N LEU A 125 -2.73 4.40 3.05
CA LEU A 125 -2.92 4.15 1.61
C LEU A 125 -2.83 2.65 1.29
N SER A 126 -1.81 1.95 1.80
CA SER A 126 -1.68 0.50 1.56
C SER A 126 -2.82 -0.29 2.19
N SER A 127 -3.19 0.02 3.44
CA SER A 127 -4.21 -0.74 4.17
C SER A 127 -5.65 -0.49 3.70
N THR A 128 -5.94 0.69 3.14
CA THR A 128 -7.26 1.00 2.56
C THR A 128 -7.37 0.55 1.11
N LEU A 129 -6.30 0.68 0.31
CA LEU A 129 -6.36 0.34 -1.13
C LEU A 129 -6.23 -1.16 -1.40
N ILE A 130 -5.38 -1.86 -0.66
CA ILE A 130 -5.01 -3.24 -0.98
C ILE A 130 -5.87 -4.21 -0.16
N LYS A 131 -6.54 -5.13 -0.86
CA LYS A 131 -7.24 -6.26 -0.26
C LYS A 131 -6.28 -7.43 -0.12
N TYR A 132 -6.29 -8.07 1.05
CA TYR A 132 -5.40 -9.21 1.28
C TYR A 132 -5.80 -10.40 0.39
N ASP A 133 -4.90 -10.80 -0.51
CA ASP A 133 -5.09 -11.90 -1.45
C ASP A 133 -3.71 -12.43 -1.88
N ILE A 134 -3.41 -13.69 -1.52
CA ILE A 134 -2.13 -14.35 -1.84
C ILE A 134 -2.22 -15.26 -3.07
N SER A 135 -3.35 -15.26 -3.79
CA SER A 135 -3.56 -16.12 -4.96
C SER A 135 -2.61 -15.81 -6.12
N ASN A 136 -2.03 -14.60 -6.16
CA ASN A 136 -0.98 -14.20 -7.08
C ASN A 136 0.26 -13.77 -6.30
N SER A 137 1.21 -14.70 -6.10
CA SER A 137 2.37 -14.53 -5.23
C SER A 137 3.60 -13.92 -5.92
N SER A 138 3.43 -13.17 -7.01
CA SER A 138 4.54 -12.48 -7.67
C SER A 138 4.69 -11.07 -7.10
N MET A 139 5.91 -10.70 -6.71
CA MET A 139 6.21 -9.38 -6.17
C MET A 139 5.82 -8.30 -7.19
N GLN A 140 4.87 -7.45 -6.81
CA GLN A 140 4.28 -6.46 -7.70
C GLN A 140 4.97 -5.10 -7.62
N THR A 141 5.00 -4.36 -8.74
CA THR A 141 5.42 -2.95 -8.73
C THR A 141 4.30 -2.06 -8.16
N PRO A 142 4.59 -0.85 -7.65
CA PRO A 142 3.54 0.06 -7.15
C PRO A 142 2.41 0.33 -8.14
N CYS A 143 2.72 0.39 -9.45
CA CYS A 143 1.67 0.56 -10.46
C CYS A 143 0.77 -0.68 -10.55
N ARG A 144 1.36 -1.87 -10.49
CA ARG A 144 0.60 -3.12 -10.55
C ARG A 144 -0.25 -3.31 -9.30
N ILE A 145 0.26 -2.93 -8.13
CA ILE A 145 -0.48 -2.92 -6.87
C ILE A 145 -1.69 -1.97 -6.95
N LEU A 146 -1.53 -0.80 -7.58
CA LEU A 146 -2.64 0.14 -7.79
C LEU A 146 -3.70 -0.40 -8.76
N GLU A 147 -3.30 -1.17 -9.77
CA GLU A 147 -4.20 -1.84 -10.73
C GLU A 147 -4.96 -3.00 -10.10
N ASP A 148 -4.23 -3.91 -9.44
CA ASP A 148 -4.78 -5.16 -8.93
C ASP A 148 -5.50 -4.95 -7.59
N GLN A 149 -5.08 -3.94 -6.81
CA GLN A 149 -5.61 -3.61 -5.49
C GLN A 149 -5.65 -4.82 -4.54
N LYS A 150 -4.71 -5.74 -4.76
CA LYS A 150 -4.65 -7.04 -4.11
C LYS A 150 -3.20 -7.44 -3.87
N GLY A 151 -2.95 -8.13 -2.78
CA GLY A 151 -1.62 -8.68 -2.51
C GLY A 151 -1.45 -9.24 -1.11
N GLY A 152 -0.27 -9.81 -0.86
CA GLY A 152 0.18 -10.27 0.44
C GLY A 152 1.02 -9.19 1.15
N CYS A 153 1.63 -9.53 2.28
CA CYS A 153 2.43 -8.59 3.08
C CYS A 153 3.51 -7.85 2.28
N ALA A 154 4.07 -8.47 1.23
CA ALA A 154 5.05 -7.85 0.34
C ALA A 154 4.49 -6.66 -0.44
N GLU A 155 3.28 -6.77 -0.98
CA GLU A 155 2.62 -5.69 -1.73
C GLU A 155 2.26 -4.53 -0.81
N PHE A 156 1.70 -4.79 0.37
CA PHE A 156 1.42 -3.75 1.36
C PHE A 156 2.70 -3.00 1.77
N ALA A 157 3.78 -3.73 2.09
CA ALA A 157 5.06 -3.12 2.45
C ALA A 157 5.66 -2.31 1.29
N THR A 158 5.66 -2.87 0.08
CA THR A 158 6.18 -2.21 -1.12
C THR A 158 5.44 -0.91 -1.41
N PHE A 159 4.12 -0.92 -1.32
CA PHE A 159 3.29 0.25 -1.60
C PHE A 159 3.43 1.34 -0.53
N SER A 160 3.45 0.95 0.76
CA SER A 160 3.70 1.88 1.87
C SER A 160 5.09 2.52 1.76
N VAL A 161 6.13 1.72 1.47
CA VAL A 161 7.50 2.22 1.29
C VAL A 161 7.61 3.16 0.10
N TYR A 162 6.95 2.85 -1.02
CA TYR A 162 6.91 3.73 -2.19
C TYR A 162 6.42 5.14 -1.79
N PHE A 163 5.26 5.24 -1.13
CA PHE A 163 4.73 6.53 -0.75
C PHE A 163 5.51 7.21 0.38
N ALA A 164 6.02 6.47 1.37
CA ALA A 164 6.90 7.04 2.38
C ALA A 164 8.12 7.72 1.74
N ARG A 165 8.74 7.08 0.74
CA ARG A 165 9.85 7.68 -0.04
C ARG A 165 9.41 8.88 -0.87
N GLN A 166 8.24 8.84 -1.50
CA GLN A 166 7.68 10.01 -2.21
C GLN A 166 7.44 11.21 -1.27
N LEU A 167 7.22 10.95 0.02
CA LEU A 167 7.09 11.97 1.07
C LEU A 167 8.43 12.40 1.67
N GLY A 168 9.56 11.93 1.13
CA GLY A 168 10.90 12.28 1.57
C GLY A 168 11.37 11.53 2.82
N LEU A 169 10.71 10.44 3.20
CA LEU A 169 11.11 9.61 4.33
C LEU A 169 12.10 8.53 3.90
N ASN A 170 13.07 8.24 4.75
CA ASN A 170 13.99 7.12 4.56
C ASN A 170 13.29 5.83 5.01
N ALA A 171 12.81 5.03 4.05
CA ALA A 171 12.04 3.82 4.31
C ALA A 171 12.46 2.67 3.40
N ASP A 172 12.36 1.44 3.89
CA ASP A 172 12.69 0.21 3.19
C ASP A 172 11.65 -0.89 3.50
N VAL A 173 11.57 -1.88 2.62
CA VAL A 173 10.87 -3.13 2.95
C VAL A 173 11.80 -3.96 3.82
N ALA A 174 11.30 -4.43 4.95
CA ALA A 174 11.98 -5.39 5.82
C ALA A 174 11.22 -6.71 5.86
N TYR A 175 11.93 -7.78 6.19
CA TYR A 175 11.42 -9.15 6.16
C TYR A 175 11.84 -9.90 7.44
N ASP A 176 10.88 -10.57 8.09
CA ASP A 176 11.15 -11.51 9.18
C ASP A 176 11.31 -12.92 8.59
N GLY A 177 12.52 -13.46 8.69
CA GLY A 177 12.83 -14.82 8.25
C GLY A 177 12.26 -15.93 9.15
N ASN A 178 11.99 -15.62 10.42
CA ASN A 178 11.43 -16.59 11.37
C ASN A 178 9.91 -16.70 11.22
N ASN A 179 9.24 -15.60 10.91
CA ASN A 179 7.82 -15.57 10.53
C ASN A 179 7.70 -14.87 9.17
N PRO A 180 7.68 -15.61 8.04
CA PRO A 180 7.70 -15.05 6.69
C PRO A 180 6.68 -13.93 6.48
N HIS A 181 7.14 -12.69 6.63
CA HIS A 181 6.29 -11.51 6.64
C HIS A 181 7.09 -10.27 6.26
N ASN A 182 6.51 -9.45 5.39
CA ASN A 182 7.11 -8.18 4.97
C ASN A 182 6.40 -7.02 5.67
N PHE A 183 7.18 -6.05 6.10
CA PHE A 183 6.70 -4.86 6.80
C PHE A 183 7.56 -3.66 6.40
N MET A 184 7.15 -2.47 6.81
CA MET A 184 7.89 -1.25 6.52
C MET A 184 8.90 -0.98 7.62
N LYS A 185 10.16 -0.73 7.23
CA LYS A 185 11.21 -0.15 8.06
C LYS A 185 11.36 1.31 7.70
N ILE A 186 11.44 2.20 8.68
CA ILE A 186 11.42 3.64 8.44
C ILE A 186 12.23 4.41 9.48
N GLU A 187 12.92 5.46 9.04
CA GLU A 187 13.62 6.39 9.92
C GLU A 187 12.74 7.59 10.24
N ILE A 188 12.48 7.79 11.53
CA ILE A 188 11.77 8.96 12.08
C ILE A 188 12.71 9.62 13.08
N GLU A 189 13.02 10.90 12.87
CA GLU A 189 13.90 11.68 13.76
C GLU A 189 15.26 10.98 14.02
N LYS A 190 15.86 10.41 12.98
CA LYS A 190 17.14 9.66 13.02
C LYS A 190 17.11 8.35 13.81
N LYS A 191 15.92 7.83 14.14
CA LYS A 191 15.74 6.52 14.75
C LYS A 191 14.96 5.59 13.83
N GLU A 192 15.40 4.35 13.74
CA GLU A 192 14.74 3.31 12.95
C GLU A 192 13.54 2.74 13.71
N TYR A 193 12.44 2.54 12.99
CA TYR A 193 11.20 1.93 13.47
C TYR A 193 10.64 0.96 12.43
N TYR A 194 9.75 0.08 12.88
CA TYR A 194 9.02 -0.86 12.04
C TYR A 194 7.51 -0.61 12.13
N MET A 195 6.79 -0.78 11.02
CA MET A 195 5.35 -0.54 10.93
C MET A 195 4.66 -1.66 10.15
N GLU A 196 3.43 -2.01 10.56
CA GLU A 196 2.55 -2.97 9.88
C GLU A 196 1.73 -2.27 8.78
N PRO A 197 2.12 -2.36 7.50
CA PRO A 197 1.46 -1.65 6.41
C PRO A 197 0.05 -2.19 6.10
N GLN A 198 -0.32 -3.35 6.65
CA GLN A 198 -1.65 -3.96 6.47
C GLN A 198 -2.70 -3.45 7.46
N ARG A 199 -2.35 -2.53 8.38
CA ARG A 199 -3.26 -1.96 9.38
C ARG A 199 -3.22 -0.44 9.34
N THR A 200 -4.36 0.21 9.53
CA THR A 200 -4.48 1.69 9.55
C THR A 200 -4.00 2.36 10.86
N ARG A 201 -3.44 1.57 11.80
CA ARG A 201 -2.94 2.07 13.09
C ARG A 201 -1.61 2.79 12.91
N CYS A 202 -1.46 3.92 13.58
CA CYS A 202 -0.23 4.73 13.52
C CYS A 202 0.76 4.28 14.61
N GLN A 203 1.21 3.03 14.50
CA GLN A 203 2.06 2.35 15.48
C GLN A 203 3.46 2.07 14.93
N PHE A 204 4.47 2.38 15.74
CA PHE A 204 5.89 2.27 15.42
C PHE A 204 6.59 1.37 16.44
N PHE A 205 7.26 0.33 15.99
CA PHE A 205 7.98 -0.62 16.85
C PHE A 205 9.49 -0.37 16.78
N GLU A 206 10.18 -0.42 17.92
CA GLU A 206 11.65 -0.24 17.96
C GLU A 206 12.44 -1.52 17.65
N LYS A 207 11.78 -2.67 17.63
CA LYS A 207 12.40 -4.00 17.42
C LYS A 207 11.47 -4.85 16.54
N TYR A 208 12.04 -5.81 15.81
CA TYR A 208 11.32 -6.84 15.04
C TYR A 208 12.02 -8.20 15.12
#